data_AF-A0A0C9R5X9-F1
#
_entry.id   AF-A0A0C9R5X9-F1
#
_cell.length_a   1.000
_cell.length_b   1.000
_cell.length_c   1.000
_cell.angle_alpha   90.00
_cell.angle_beta   90.00
_cell.angle_gamma   90.00
#
_symmetry.space_group_name_H-M   'P 1'
#
loop_
_entity.id
_entity.type
_entity.pdbx_description
1 polymer ?
#
loop_
_entity_poly.entity_id
_entity_poly.type
_entity_poly.pdbx_seq_one_letter_code
_entity_poly.pdbx_strand_id
1 'polypeptide(L)'
;KHLAEHEVVNGSIPAAIVRPSMITGAWQEPIPGWTTSKNGPQGFLMGASKGVVRRLPVASELIYDYIPVDTVVNALIVAAYVIGRDKNTGIKVYHCTSSTCNPFQWVKVESKINGYLHKYPLASAVWYPHLKLVPSLWLYRISSIFVHMIPAYVLDTVTKIAGGRPILVRLHTNVNNSLGRLERFIFTEWKFQNPRMMELHESLSSEDKKLFNLDVRSLSWEDYFVNLTKGVRVYLSKEPLKTLGRARSKDNVLLVAHLGLQAALLGLVWWIFKSILGATWTSTGMIVPIVYLLFSQL
;
A
#
# COMPACT_ATOMS: atom_id res chain seq x y z
N LYS A 1 -0.57 8.48 23.64
CA LYS A 1 0.86 8.19 23.37
C LYS A 1 1.77 9.09 24.20
N HIS A 2 1.78 10.41 23.98
CA HIS A 2 2.60 11.34 24.78
C HIS A 2 2.41 11.19 26.30
N LEU A 3 1.17 11.04 26.78
CA LEU A 3 0.91 10.80 28.20
C LEU A 3 1.56 9.51 28.71
N ALA A 4 1.47 8.40 27.96
CA ALA A 4 2.08 7.14 28.37
C ALA A 4 3.61 7.23 28.41
N GLU A 5 4.23 7.93 27.45
CA GLU A 5 5.66 8.19 27.47
C GLU A 5 6.05 9.08 28.66
N HIS A 6 5.24 10.08 29.00
CA HIS A 6 5.44 10.92 30.18
C HIS A 6 5.40 10.10 31.48
N GLU A 7 4.46 9.17 31.61
CA GLU A 7 4.40 8.27 32.77
C GLU A 7 5.62 7.34 32.86
N VAL A 8 6.10 6.82 31.72
CA VAL A 8 7.35 6.03 31.70
C VAL A 8 8.53 6.90 32.13
N VAL A 9 8.60 8.15 31.64
CA VAL A 9 9.65 9.12 31.97
C VAL A 9 9.70 9.44 33.47
N ASN A 10 8.55 9.57 34.11
CA ASN A 10 8.45 9.88 35.55
C ASN A 10 8.42 8.64 36.45
N GLY A 11 8.44 7.44 35.85
CA GLY A 11 8.48 6.19 36.60
C GLY A 11 9.86 5.90 37.19
N SER A 12 9.90 5.03 38.20
CA SER A 12 11.16 4.59 38.85
C SER A 12 11.66 3.23 38.33
N ILE A 13 11.11 2.74 37.22
CA ILE A 13 11.43 1.42 36.66
C ILE A 13 12.44 1.62 35.51
N PRO A 14 13.51 0.79 35.42
CA PRO A 14 14.40 0.80 34.26
C PRO A 14 13.60 0.57 32.98
N ALA A 15 13.59 1.57 32.10
CA ALA A 15 12.76 1.55 30.90
C ALA A 15 13.44 2.24 29.71
N ALA A 16 13.03 1.82 28.51
CA ALA A 16 13.31 2.51 27.26
C ALA A 16 12.02 2.69 26.46
N ILE A 17 12.01 3.70 25.58
CA ILE A 17 10.91 3.98 24.67
C ILE A 17 11.38 3.68 23.25
N VAL A 18 10.70 2.77 22.56
CA VAL A 18 10.90 2.53 21.13
C VAL A 18 9.76 3.20 20.37
N ARG A 19 10.10 4.13 19.47
CA ARG A 19 9.16 4.87 18.62
C ARG A 19 9.30 4.41 17.17
N PRO A 20 8.47 3.46 16.72
CA PRO A 20 8.48 3.05 15.33
C PRO A 20 7.80 4.09 14.42
N SER A 21 8.24 4.17 13.17
CA SER A 21 7.48 4.81 12.10
C SER A 21 6.33 3.92 11.62
N MET A 22 5.89 4.04 10.35
CA MET A 22 4.75 3.27 9.86
C MET A 22 5.13 1.80 9.72
N ILE A 23 4.61 0.98 10.64
CA ILE A 23 4.91 -0.46 10.67
C ILE A 23 4.27 -1.17 9.48
N THR A 24 5.09 -1.90 8.74
CA THR A 24 4.71 -2.70 7.58
C THR A 24 4.97 -4.19 7.82
N GLY A 25 4.76 -5.04 6.82
CA GLY A 25 4.98 -6.48 6.96
C GLY A 25 6.43 -6.85 7.31
N ALA A 26 6.66 -8.11 7.64
CA ALA A 26 7.98 -8.63 7.95
C ALA A 26 8.93 -8.49 6.76
N TRP A 27 10.17 -8.11 7.02
CA TRP A 27 11.24 -8.18 6.04
C TRP A 27 11.86 -9.57 5.99
N GLN A 28 12.19 -10.15 7.13
CA GLN A 28 12.89 -11.42 7.28
C GLN A 28 12.07 -12.43 8.10
N GLU A 29 11.68 -12.07 9.33
CA GLU A 29 11.08 -13.01 10.28
C GLU A 29 9.61 -12.70 10.62
N PRO A 30 8.74 -13.70 10.86
CA PRO A 30 9.01 -15.14 10.77
C PRO A 30 9.17 -15.64 9.34
N ILE A 31 8.76 -14.85 8.35
CA ILE A 31 8.96 -15.11 6.92
C ILE A 31 8.75 -13.80 6.15
N PRO A 32 9.51 -13.54 5.05
CA PRO A 32 9.36 -12.32 4.28
C PRO A 32 7.93 -12.07 3.80
N GLY A 33 7.44 -10.85 4.03
CA GLY A 33 6.09 -10.41 3.67
C GLY A 33 5.00 -10.78 4.67
N TRP A 34 5.30 -11.47 5.78
CA TRP A 34 4.30 -11.77 6.79
C TRP A 34 3.58 -10.51 7.30
N THR A 35 2.25 -10.52 7.31
CA THR A 35 1.45 -9.39 7.80
C THR A 35 0.04 -9.83 8.18
N THR A 36 -0.49 -9.25 9.24
CA THR A 36 -1.88 -9.47 9.70
C THR A 36 -2.70 -8.19 9.68
N SER A 37 -2.04 -7.04 9.54
CA SER A 37 -2.66 -5.72 9.54
C SER A 37 -3.06 -5.31 8.14
N LYS A 38 -4.25 -4.70 8.00
CA LYS A 38 -4.72 -4.07 6.76
C LYS A 38 -4.42 -2.56 6.72
N ASN A 39 -3.69 -2.04 7.71
CA ASN A 39 -3.33 -0.62 7.77
C ASN A 39 -2.03 -0.37 6.99
N GLY A 40 -1.93 0.77 6.33
CA GLY A 40 -0.73 1.13 5.56
C GLY A 40 -0.64 0.46 4.18
N PRO A 41 0.58 0.34 3.60
CA PRO A 41 0.77 -0.09 2.21
C PRO A 41 0.20 -1.48 1.90
N GLN A 42 0.27 -2.44 2.83
CA GLN A 42 -0.31 -3.78 2.63
C GLN A 42 -1.85 -3.76 2.47
N GLY A 43 -2.55 -2.79 3.07
CA GLY A 43 -3.98 -2.58 2.87
C GLY A 43 -4.30 -2.09 1.46
N PHE A 44 -3.51 -1.13 0.97
CA PHE A 44 -3.63 -0.62 -0.39
C PHE A 44 -3.29 -1.70 -1.42
N LEU A 45 -2.22 -2.45 -1.22
CA LEU A 45 -1.87 -3.61 -2.04
C LEU A 45 -3.01 -4.64 -2.06
N MET A 46 -3.67 -4.90 -0.93
CA MET A 46 -4.83 -5.79 -0.89
C MET A 46 -5.99 -5.25 -1.72
N GLY A 47 -6.31 -3.96 -1.59
CA GLY A 47 -7.35 -3.32 -2.39
C GLY A 47 -7.04 -3.32 -3.90
N ALA A 48 -5.79 -3.04 -4.25
CA ALA A 48 -5.29 -3.03 -5.62
C ALA A 48 -5.27 -4.43 -6.24
N SER A 49 -4.79 -5.43 -5.49
CA SER A 49 -4.77 -6.85 -5.91
C SER A 49 -6.18 -7.42 -6.14
N LYS A 50 -7.21 -6.81 -5.54
CA LYS A 50 -8.61 -7.17 -5.79
C LYS A 50 -9.23 -6.45 -6.98
N GLY A 51 -8.54 -5.46 -7.57
CA GLY A 51 -9.09 -4.56 -8.57
C GLY A 51 -10.07 -3.52 -8.01
N VAL A 52 -10.19 -3.39 -6.69
CA VAL A 52 -11.10 -2.44 -6.04
C VAL A 52 -10.43 -1.07 -5.92
N VAL A 53 -9.15 -1.02 -5.53
CA VAL A 53 -8.39 0.24 -5.44
C VAL A 53 -7.53 0.39 -6.68
N ARG A 54 -8.01 1.21 -7.62
CA ARG A 54 -7.35 1.45 -8.93
C ARG A 54 -6.66 2.81 -9.05
N ARG A 55 -6.89 3.69 -8.07
CA ARG A 55 -6.28 5.01 -7.92
C ARG A 55 -5.87 5.16 -6.47
N LEU A 56 -4.63 5.59 -6.22
CA LEU A 56 -4.14 5.85 -4.88
C LEU A 56 -3.50 7.24 -4.85
N PRO A 57 -4.00 8.16 -4.01
CA PRO A 57 -3.39 9.46 -3.88
C PRO A 57 -2.08 9.32 -3.09
N VAL A 58 -0.97 9.67 -3.73
CA VAL A 58 0.39 9.56 -3.20
C VAL A 58 1.23 10.64 -3.89
N ALA A 59 1.99 11.42 -3.12
CA ALA A 59 3.10 12.18 -3.68
C ALA A 59 4.28 11.22 -3.86
N SER A 60 4.54 10.78 -5.08
CA SER A 60 5.44 9.65 -5.38
C SER A 60 6.91 9.93 -5.05
N GLU A 61 7.30 11.20 -5.10
CA GLU A 61 8.67 11.67 -4.85
C GLU A 61 8.98 11.89 -3.37
N LEU A 62 7.98 11.96 -2.49
CA LEU A 62 8.23 12.16 -1.06
C LEU A 62 8.77 10.89 -0.40
N ILE A 63 9.56 11.09 0.67
CA ILE A 63 10.02 9.99 1.51
C ILE A 63 8.89 9.54 2.45
N TYR A 64 8.57 8.25 2.39
CA TYR A 64 7.63 7.59 3.31
C TYR A 64 8.42 6.71 4.28
N ASP A 65 8.27 6.97 5.58
CA ASP A 65 8.98 6.23 6.62
C ASP A 65 8.24 4.93 6.97
N TYR A 66 8.56 3.86 6.22
CA TYR A 66 8.11 2.51 6.49
C TYR A 66 9.16 1.75 7.30
N ILE A 67 8.71 0.95 8.27
CA ILE A 67 9.58 0.10 9.07
C ILE A 67 9.00 -1.33 9.15
N PRO A 68 9.77 -2.38 8.81
CA PRO A 68 9.32 -3.75 8.96
C PRO A 68 9.01 -4.12 10.41
N VAL A 69 7.95 -4.89 10.63
CA VAL A 69 7.51 -5.28 11.98
C VAL A 69 8.56 -6.06 12.76
N ASP A 70 9.34 -6.91 12.09
CA ASP A 70 10.42 -7.70 12.67
C ASP A 70 11.58 -6.83 13.16
N THR A 71 11.94 -5.77 12.43
CA THR A 71 12.90 -4.78 12.92
C THR A 71 12.42 -4.10 14.21
N VAL A 72 11.12 -3.79 14.30
CA VAL A 72 10.54 -3.18 15.50
C VAL A 72 10.55 -4.16 16.68
N VAL A 73 10.22 -5.43 16.44
CA VAL A 73 10.28 -6.48 17.47
C VAL A 73 11.71 -6.67 17.97
N ASN A 74 12.68 -6.76 17.06
CA ASN A 74 14.11 -6.85 17.42
C ASN A 74 14.56 -5.63 18.22
N ALA A 75 14.14 -4.42 17.84
CA ALA A 75 14.46 -3.20 18.58
C ALA A 75 13.92 -3.23 20.01
N LEU A 76 12.70 -3.76 20.22
CA LEU A 76 12.13 -3.93 21.56
C LEU A 76 12.93 -4.93 22.40
N ILE A 77 13.28 -6.09 21.83
CA ILE A 77 14.05 -7.14 22.52
C ILE A 77 15.44 -6.61 22.93
N VAL A 78 16.15 -6.00 21.98
CA VAL A 78 17.50 -5.47 22.22
C VAL A 78 17.48 -4.31 23.20
N ALA A 79 16.52 -3.39 23.08
CA ALA A 79 16.38 -2.29 24.03
C ALA A 79 16.13 -2.81 25.45
N ALA A 80 15.24 -3.79 25.62
CA ALA A 80 14.97 -4.40 26.92
C ALA A 80 16.22 -5.07 27.52
N TYR A 81 16.96 -5.83 26.70
CA TYR A 81 18.22 -6.46 27.11
C TYR A 81 19.26 -5.44 27.58
N VAL A 82 19.49 -4.37 26.80
CA VAL A 82 20.50 -3.35 27.13
C VAL A 82 20.11 -2.58 28.39
N ILE A 83 18.85 -2.22 28.56
CA ILE A 83 18.37 -1.55 29.78
C ILE A 83 18.55 -2.45 31.02
N GLY A 84 18.21 -3.74 30.90
CA GLY A 84 18.39 -4.70 31.98
C GLY A 84 19.86 -4.94 32.34
N ARG A 85 20.74 -5.04 31.33
CA ARG A 85 22.18 -5.25 31.49
C ARG A 85 22.88 -4.05 32.12
N ASP A 86 22.63 -2.85 31.61
CA ASP A 86 23.33 -1.63 32.03
C ASP A 86 22.79 -1.03 33.33
N LYS A 87 21.63 -1.51 33.83
CA LYS A 87 20.89 -0.92 34.97
C LYS A 87 20.75 0.60 34.85
N ASN A 88 20.61 1.08 33.60
CA ASN A 88 20.73 2.49 33.29
C ASN A 88 19.54 3.27 33.86
N THR A 89 19.81 4.36 34.56
CA THR A 89 18.78 5.17 35.23
C THR A 89 18.17 6.24 34.33
N GLY A 90 18.82 6.56 33.19
CA GLY A 90 18.31 7.51 32.21
C GLY A 90 17.45 6.84 31.12
N ILE A 91 16.25 7.36 30.89
CA ILE A 91 15.34 6.81 29.88
C ILE A 91 15.85 7.11 28.47
N LYS A 92 16.12 6.04 27.73
CA LYS A 92 16.55 6.10 26.33
C LYS A 92 15.35 6.01 25.41
N VAL A 93 15.30 6.93 24.45
CA VAL A 93 14.32 6.91 23.35
C VAL A 93 15.03 6.48 22.07
N TYR A 94 14.53 5.42 21.45
CA TYR A 94 15.02 4.85 20.19
C TYR A 94 13.98 5.07 19.10
N HIS A 95 14.32 5.84 18.07
CA HIS A 95 13.50 5.96 16.86
C HIS A 95 13.77 4.77 15.95
N CYS A 96 12.79 3.89 15.78
CA CYS A 96 12.86 2.74 14.87
C CYS A 96 12.28 3.16 13.52
N THR A 97 13.11 3.80 12.72
CA THR A 97 12.72 4.51 11.50
C THR A 97 13.70 4.24 10.36
N SER A 98 13.24 4.45 9.12
CA SER A 98 14.05 4.27 7.90
C SER A 98 14.31 5.56 7.14
N SER A 99 13.55 6.64 7.37
CA SER A 99 13.57 7.86 6.52
C SER A 99 14.94 8.51 6.35
N THR A 100 15.85 8.39 7.33
CA THR A 100 17.18 9.00 7.28
C THR A 100 18.30 8.01 6.92
N CYS A 101 18.08 6.70 7.02
CA CYS A 101 19.11 5.68 6.77
C CYS A 101 18.84 4.80 5.53
N ASN A 102 17.57 4.55 5.20
CA ASN A 102 17.15 3.84 3.99
C ASN A 102 15.79 4.38 3.49
N PRO A 103 15.74 5.55 2.85
CA PRO A 103 14.48 6.20 2.49
C PRO A 103 13.73 5.47 1.36
N PHE A 104 12.44 5.24 1.58
CA PHE A 104 11.51 4.76 0.56
C PHE A 104 10.78 5.91 -0.14
N GLN A 105 10.69 5.85 -1.47
CA GLN A 105 9.87 6.73 -2.29
C GLN A 105 9.06 5.87 -3.26
N TRP A 106 7.78 6.18 -3.47
CA TRP A 106 6.90 5.38 -4.32
C TRP A 106 7.32 5.40 -5.79
N VAL A 107 7.97 6.45 -6.26
CA VAL A 107 8.52 6.53 -7.62
C VAL A 107 9.42 5.33 -7.96
N LYS A 108 10.14 4.78 -6.96
CA LYS A 108 11.05 3.63 -7.13
C LYS A 108 10.32 2.33 -7.54
N VAL A 109 9.03 2.21 -7.21
CA VAL A 109 8.24 1.01 -7.48
C VAL A 109 7.02 1.27 -8.37
N GLU A 110 6.74 2.52 -8.73
CA GLU A 110 5.55 2.90 -9.48
C GLU A 110 5.42 2.16 -10.82
N SER A 111 6.50 2.08 -11.60
CA SER A 111 6.52 1.37 -12.88
C SER A 111 6.38 -0.15 -12.75
N LYS A 112 6.63 -0.69 -11.55
CA LYS A 112 6.70 -2.14 -11.29
C LYS A 112 5.52 -2.66 -10.48
N ILE A 113 4.79 -1.78 -9.79
CA ILE A 113 3.75 -2.15 -8.82
C ILE A 113 2.68 -3.05 -9.44
N ASN A 114 2.24 -2.75 -10.66
CA ASN A 114 1.27 -3.57 -11.38
C ASN A 114 1.82 -4.97 -11.69
N GLY A 115 3.11 -5.05 -12.07
CA GLY A 115 3.80 -6.33 -12.23
C GLY A 115 3.79 -7.18 -10.96
N TYR A 116 3.90 -6.57 -9.78
CA TYR A 116 3.82 -7.29 -8.50
C TYR A 116 2.42 -7.86 -8.27
N LEU A 117 1.37 -7.08 -8.58
CA LEU A 117 -0.04 -7.53 -8.47
C LEU A 117 -0.29 -8.75 -9.36
N HIS A 118 0.24 -8.76 -10.59
CA HIS A 118 0.08 -9.88 -11.54
C HIS A 118 1.07 -11.03 -11.32
N LYS A 119 2.14 -10.82 -10.54
CA LYS A 119 3.03 -11.90 -10.08
C LYS A 119 2.31 -12.79 -9.04
N TYR A 120 1.51 -12.17 -8.17
CA TYR A 120 0.73 -12.82 -7.12
C TYR A 120 -0.77 -12.41 -7.17
N PRO A 121 -1.49 -12.64 -8.28
CA PRO A 121 -2.87 -12.19 -8.44
C PRO A 121 -3.78 -12.92 -7.46
N LEU A 122 -4.96 -12.37 -7.17
CA LEU A 122 -5.93 -12.97 -6.24
C LEU A 122 -7.05 -13.68 -6.98
N ALA A 123 -7.38 -14.91 -6.57
CA ALA A 123 -8.59 -15.60 -7.02
C ALA A 123 -9.85 -14.86 -6.56
N SER A 124 -9.78 -14.12 -5.45
CA SER A 124 -10.84 -13.23 -4.97
C SER A 124 -10.89 -11.85 -5.64
N ALA A 125 -10.03 -11.56 -6.63
CA ALA A 125 -10.11 -10.31 -7.38
C ALA A 125 -11.47 -10.18 -8.09
N VAL A 126 -12.10 -9.01 -7.97
CA VAL A 126 -13.41 -8.74 -8.57
C VAL A 126 -13.28 -8.01 -9.91
N TRP A 127 -12.15 -7.35 -10.13
CA TRP A 127 -11.81 -6.68 -11.37
C TRP A 127 -10.32 -6.82 -11.66
N TYR A 128 -9.89 -6.50 -12.89
CA TYR A 128 -8.49 -6.53 -13.29
C TYR A 128 -7.66 -5.59 -12.38
N PRO A 129 -6.64 -6.12 -11.66
CA PRO A 129 -5.74 -5.31 -10.85
C PRO A 129 -4.98 -4.33 -11.72
N HIS A 130 -5.21 -3.04 -11.51
CA HIS A 130 -4.41 -2.00 -12.16
C HIS A 130 -4.45 -0.76 -11.28
N LEU A 131 -3.32 -0.44 -10.67
CA LEU A 131 -3.12 0.68 -9.78
C LEU A 131 -2.36 1.79 -10.49
N LYS A 132 -2.87 3.01 -10.35
CA LYS A 132 -2.19 4.24 -10.73
C LYS A 132 -2.04 5.13 -9.50
N LEU A 133 -0.83 5.66 -9.31
CA LEU A 133 -0.55 6.66 -8.28
C LEU A 133 -1.00 8.03 -8.79
N VAL A 134 -1.59 8.84 -7.91
CA VAL A 134 -2.17 10.12 -8.26
C VAL A 134 -1.57 11.21 -7.36
N PRO A 135 -0.91 12.25 -7.91
CA PRO A 135 -0.14 13.21 -7.13
C PRO A 135 -0.98 14.24 -6.38
N SER A 136 -2.32 14.15 -6.43
CA SER A 136 -3.22 15.13 -5.81
C SER A 136 -4.53 14.48 -5.35
N LEU A 137 -5.04 14.91 -4.19
CA LEU A 137 -6.37 14.51 -3.74
C LEU A 137 -7.48 15.01 -4.65
N TRP A 138 -7.32 16.16 -5.30
CA TRP A 138 -8.32 16.68 -6.22
C TRP A 138 -8.47 15.77 -7.44
N LEU A 139 -7.35 15.42 -8.06
CA LEU A 139 -7.33 14.50 -9.20
C LEU A 139 -7.80 13.10 -8.79
N TYR A 140 -7.44 12.65 -7.58
CA TYR A 140 -7.97 11.41 -7.02
C TYR A 140 -9.49 11.46 -6.87
N ARG A 141 -10.07 12.54 -6.32
CA ARG A 141 -11.53 12.65 -6.13
C ARG A 141 -12.27 12.55 -7.45
N ILE A 142 -11.82 13.29 -8.48
CA ILE A 142 -12.42 13.25 -9.81
C ILE A 142 -12.30 11.85 -10.41
N SER A 143 -11.10 11.28 -10.44
CA SER A 143 -10.90 9.93 -10.98
C SER A 143 -11.70 8.88 -10.20
N SER A 144 -11.78 8.97 -8.88
CA SER A 144 -12.51 8.01 -8.03
C SER A 144 -14.00 7.93 -8.38
N ILE A 145 -14.61 9.02 -8.86
CA ILE A 145 -16.01 9.00 -9.32
C ILE A 145 -16.17 7.97 -10.45
N PHE A 146 -15.30 8.04 -11.46
CA PHE A 146 -15.37 7.19 -12.65
C PHE A 146 -14.80 5.78 -12.43
N VAL A 147 -13.66 5.67 -11.74
CA VAL A 147 -12.93 4.39 -11.65
C VAL A 147 -13.38 3.55 -10.45
N HIS A 148 -13.97 4.17 -9.41
CA HIS A 148 -14.40 3.47 -8.19
C HIS A 148 -15.92 3.58 -7.97
N MET A 149 -16.47 4.79 -7.87
CA MET A 149 -17.82 5.00 -7.36
C MET A 149 -18.92 4.56 -8.32
N ILE A 150 -18.86 4.97 -9.60
CA ILE A 150 -19.82 4.52 -10.62
C ILE A 150 -19.80 2.99 -10.76
N PRO A 151 -18.65 2.32 -10.95
CA PRO A 151 -18.58 0.86 -10.97
C PRO A 151 -19.11 0.22 -9.67
N ALA A 152 -18.82 0.82 -8.51
CA ALA A 152 -19.30 0.30 -7.24
C ALA A 152 -20.83 0.31 -7.15
N TYR A 153 -21.50 1.40 -7.56
CA TYR A 153 -22.96 1.44 -7.57
C TYR A 153 -23.57 0.40 -8.52
N VAL A 154 -22.99 0.22 -9.71
CA VAL A 154 -23.45 -0.80 -10.67
C VAL A 154 -23.30 -2.20 -10.08
N LEU A 155 -22.10 -2.54 -9.59
CA LEU A 155 -21.79 -3.86 -9.06
C LEU A 155 -22.55 -4.17 -7.76
N ASP A 156 -22.69 -3.21 -6.85
CA ASP A 156 -23.49 -3.39 -5.63
C ASP A 156 -24.98 -3.56 -5.96
N THR A 157 -25.52 -2.87 -6.98
CA THR A 157 -26.90 -3.05 -7.42
C THR A 157 -27.12 -4.44 -8.00
N VAL A 158 -26.24 -4.89 -8.90
CA VAL A 158 -26.28 -6.25 -9.46
C VAL A 158 -26.16 -7.30 -8.34
N THR A 159 -25.24 -7.09 -7.41
CA THR A 159 -25.05 -7.97 -6.25
C THR A 159 -26.31 -8.06 -5.40
N LYS A 160 -26.97 -6.91 -5.14
CA LYS A 160 -28.21 -6.85 -4.37
C LYS A 160 -29.37 -7.58 -5.08
N ILE A 161 -29.51 -7.39 -6.39
CA ILE A 161 -30.53 -8.09 -7.20
C ILE A 161 -30.28 -9.60 -7.21
N ALA A 162 -29.02 -10.02 -7.26
CA ALA A 162 -28.62 -11.43 -7.17
C ALA A 162 -28.71 -12.03 -5.75
N GLY A 163 -29.29 -11.32 -4.77
CA GLY A 163 -29.44 -11.77 -3.38
C GLY A 163 -28.16 -11.69 -2.54
N GLY A 164 -27.09 -11.09 -3.07
CA GLY A 164 -25.83 -10.87 -2.37
C GLY A 164 -25.83 -9.62 -1.49
N ARG A 165 -24.78 -9.48 -0.69
CA ARG A 165 -24.57 -8.32 0.18
C ARG A 165 -23.68 -7.26 -0.50
N PRO A 166 -24.21 -6.08 -0.87
CA PRO A 166 -23.40 -5.00 -1.46
C PRO A 166 -22.40 -4.45 -0.43
N ILE A 167 -21.18 -4.12 -0.89
CA ILE A 167 -20.10 -3.65 -0.02
C ILE A 167 -19.24 -2.54 -0.62
N LEU A 168 -19.21 -2.40 -1.96
CA LEU A 168 -18.21 -1.57 -2.64
C LEU A 168 -18.43 -0.09 -2.41
N VAL A 169 -19.67 0.39 -2.48
CA VAL A 169 -20.00 1.81 -2.25
C VAL A 169 -19.57 2.21 -0.85
N ARG A 170 -19.96 1.43 0.17
CA ARG A 170 -19.57 1.66 1.56
C ARG A 170 -18.05 1.66 1.74
N LEU A 171 -17.35 0.74 1.08
CA LEU A 171 -15.89 0.67 1.13
C LEU A 171 -15.26 1.96 0.57
N HIS A 172 -15.69 2.41 -0.61
CA HIS A 172 -15.16 3.63 -1.22
C HIS A 172 -15.53 4.89 -0.44
N THR A 173 -16.74 4.99 0.11
CA THR A 173 -17.12 6.07 1.02
C THR A 173 -16.19 6.13 2.24
N ASN A 174 -15.88 4.99 2.86
CA ASN A 174 -14.97 4.94 4.01
C ASN A 174 -13.54 5.36 3.64
N VAL A 175 -13.05 4.98 2.46
CA VAL A 175 -11.75 5.42 1.94
C VAL A 175 -11.76 6.95 1.77
N ASN A 176 -12.75 7.50 1.07
CA ASN A 176 -12.87 8.94 0.85
C ASN A 176 -12.97 9.75 2.15
N ASN A 177 -13.75 9.26 3.12
CA ASN A 177 -13.88 9.89 4.43
C ASN A 177 -12.57 9.87 5.23
N SER A 178 -11.66 8.92 4.94
CA SER A 178 -10.37 8.79 5.63
C SER A 178 -9.28 9.65 5.00
N LEU A 179 -9.36 9.92 3.70
CA LEU A 179 -8.33 10.67 2.98
C LEU A 179 -8.15 12.09 3.49
N GLY A 180 -9.23 12.78 3.89
CA GLY A 180 -9.10 14.12 4.48
C GLY A 180 -8.28 14.13 5.78
N ARG A 181 -8.35 13.07 6.60
CA ARG A 181 -7.54 12.94 7.81
C ARG A 181 -6.10 12.54 7.52
N LEU A 182 -5.88 11.82 6.41
CA LEU A 182 -4.58 11.29 6.02
C LEU A 182 -3.81 12.22 5.08
N GLU A 183 -4.43 13.27 4.55
CA GLU A 183 -3.83 14.20 3.59
C GLU A 183 -2.46 14.70 4.05
N ARG A 184 -2.36 15.20 5.27
CA ARG A 184 -1.09 15.68 5.83
C ARG A 184 -0.04 14.57 5.96
N PHE A 185 -0.45 13.32 6.14
CA PHE A 185 0.49 12.19 6.20
C PHE A 185 0.92 11.72 4.80
N ILE A 186 0.07 11.87 3.78
CA ILE A 186 0.33 11.46 2.40
C ILE A 186 1.20 12.50 1.68
N PHE A 187 0.93 13.79 1.89
CA PHE A 187 1.54 14.88 1.14
C PHE A 187 2.54 15.69 1.98
N THR A 188 3.14 15.08 3.00
CA THR A 188 4.21 15.73 3.78
C THR A 188 5.28 14.71 4.10
N GLU A 189 6.53 15.11 3.88
CA GLU A 189 7.70 14.33 4.21
C GLU A 189 8.08 14.53 5.68
N TRP A 190 8.33 13.42 6.37
CA TRP A 190 8.75 13.42 7.77
C TRP A 190 10.06 12.63 7.87
N LYS A 191 11.14 13.31 8.27
CA LYS A 191 12.44 12.69 8.50
C LYS A 191 12.68 12.51 9.98
N PHE A 192 12.89 11.26 10.40
CA PHE A 192 13.12 10.88 11.78
C PHE A 192 14.54 10.36 11.95
N GLN A 193 15.39 11.17 12.57
CA GLN A 193 16.76 10.81 12.91
C GLN A 193 16.78 9.65 13.92
N ASN A 194 17.61 8.64 13.65
CA ASN A 194 17.73 7.43 14.45
C ASN A 194 19.16 7.08 14.95
N PRO A 195 20.03 8.04 15.33
CA PRO A 195 21.42 7.74 15.70
C PRO A 195 21.53 6.76 16.88
N ARG A 196 20.68 6.93 17.91
CA ARG A 196 20.64 6.01 19.06
C ARG A 196 20.25 4.58 18.70
N MET A 197 19.44 4.40 17.65
CA MET A 197 19.10 3.05 17.16
C MET A 197 20.31 2.40 16.48
N MET A 198 21.06 3.19 15.71
CA MET A 198 22.29 2.70 15.07
C MET A 198 23.37 2.39 16.11
N GLU A 199 23.56 3.25 17.11
CA GLU A 199 24.44 2.98 18.26
C GLU A 199 24.04 1.71 19.01
N LEU A 200 22.73 1.50 19.21
CA LEU A 200 22.21 0.28 19.84
C LEU A 200 22.56 -0.96 19.01
N HIS A 201 22.38 -0.89 17.69
CA HIS A 201 22.78 -1.98 16.79
C HIS A 201 24.28 -2.23 16.86
N GLU A 202 25.11 -1.18 16.82
CA GLU A 202 26.56 -1.31 16.82
C GLU A 202 27.11 -1.92 18.12
N SER A 203 26.40 -1.73 19.24
CA SER A 203 26.76 -2.31 20.55
C SER A 203 26.60 -3.83 20.64
N LEU A 204 25.93 -4.46 19.68
CA LEU A 204 25.70 -5.90 19.64
C LEU A 204 26.91 -6.69 19.14
N SER A 205 27.01 -7.95 19.57
CA SER A 205 27.95 -8.92 18.99
C SER A 205 27.66 -9.18 17.51
N SER A 206 28.61 -9.74 16.76
CA SER A 206 28.37 -10.08 15.35
C SER A 206 27.27 -11.12 15.16
N GLU A 207 27.11 -12.02 16.12
CA GLU A 207 26.06 -13.03 16.18
C GLU A 207 24.70 -12.37 16.45
N ASP A 208 24.62 -11.49 17.46
CA ASP A 208 23.38 -10.81 17.82
C ASP A 208 22.94 -9.79 16.75
N LYS A 209 23.87 -9.14 16.03
CA LYS A 209 23.53 -8.29 14.88
C LYS A 209 22.78 -9.07 13.79
N LYS A 210 23.08 -10.37 13.62
CA LYS A 210 22.41 -11.24 12.66
C LYS A 210 21.06 -11.72 13.17
N LEU A 211 20.98 -12.10 14.45
CA LEU A 211 19.75 -12.61 15.07
C LEU A 211 18.72 -11.50 15.32
N PHE A 212 19.17 -10.33 15.78
CA PHE A 212 18.33 -9.20 16.14
C PHE A 212 18.68 -7.98 15.28
N ASN A 213 18.64 -8.15 13.96
CA ASN A 213 19.01 -7.08 13.06
C ASN A 213 18.12 -5.83 13.24
N LEU A 214 18.75 -4.70 13.54
CA LEU A 214 18.11 -3.39 13.69
C LEU A 214 18.42 -2.46 12.51
N ASP A 215 19.41 -2.82 11.69
CA ASP A 215 19.88 -2.02 10.57
C ASP A 215 19.12 -2.38 9.29
N VAL A 216 18.33 -1.42 8.81
CA VAL A 216 17.54 -1.55 7.59
C VAL A 216 18.27 -1.05 6.34
N ARG A 217 19.53 -0.62 6.41
CA ARG A 217 20.27 -0.14 5.23
C ARG A 217 20.43 -1.18 4.12
N SER A 218 20.45 -2.46 4.46
CA SER A 218 20.53 -3.57 3.50
C SER A 218 19.17 -4.03 2.95
N LEU A 219 18.06 -3.42 3.39
CA LEU A 219 16.71 -3.70 2.87
C LEU A 219 16.57 -3.20 1.43
N SER A 220 16.36 -4.14 0.50
CA SER A 220 15.90 -3.85 -0.86
C SER A 220 14.40 -3.57 -0.85
N TRP A 221 14.01 -2.31 -1.07
CA TRP A 221 12.60 -1.91 -1.11
C TRP A 221 11.81 -2.62 -2.20
N GLU A 222 12.43 -2.91 -3.35
CA GLU A 222 11.78 -3.64 -4.43
C GLU A 222 11.42 -5.06 -4.03
N ASP A 223 12.39 -5.82 -3.52
CA ASP A 223 12.16 -7.19 -3.04
C ASP A 223 11.17 -7.22 -1.87
N TYR A 224 11.26 -6.20 -1.00
CA TYR A 224 10.33 -6.02 0.10
C TYR A 224 8.88 -5.88 -0.37
N PHE A 225 8.59 -5.03 -1.36
CA PHE A 225 7.24 -4.86 -1.88
C PHE A 225 6.73 -6.06 -2.67
N VAL A 226 7.63 -6.80 -3.36
CA VAL A 226 7.28 -8.08 -3.99
C VAL A 226 6.85 -9.10 -2.92
N ASN A 227 7.63 -9.25 -1.86
CA ASN A 227 7.32 -10.16 -0.75
C ASN A 227 6.08 -9.71 0.02
N LEU A 228 5.90 -8.40 0.24
CA LEU A 228 4.70 -7.87 0.88
C LEU A 228 3.45 -8.16 0.06
N THR A 229 3.51 -8.06 -1.28
CA THR A 229 2.39 -8.42 -2.17
C THR A 229 2.07 -9.91 -2.08
N LYS A 230 3.09 -10.78 -2.04
CA LYS A 230 2.92 -12.22 -1.75
C LYS A 230 2.26 -12.44 -0.37
N GLY A 231 2.70 -11.69 0.63
CA GLY A 231 2.15 -11.72 1.98
C GLY A 231 0.69 -11.30 2.07
N VAL A 232 0.30 -10.27 1.33
CA VAL A 232 -1.11 -9.83 1.20
C VAL A 232 -1.98 -10.96 0.67
N ARG A 233 -1.51 -11.71 -0.33
CA ARG A 233 -2.21 -12.89 -0.86
C ARG A 233 -2.38 -13.96 0.20
N VAL A 234 -1.27 -14.38 0.82
CA VAL A 234 -1.26 -15.52 1.76
C VAL A 234 -1.96 -15.19 3.08
N TYR A 235 -1.64 -14.06 3.70
CA TYR A 235 -2.02 -13.76 5.08
C TYR A 235 -3.25 -12.88 5.22
N LEU A 236 -3.44 -11.87 4.35
CA LEU A 236 -4.60 -10.98 4.42
C LEU A 236 -5.79 -11.51 3.62
N SER A 237 -5.54 -12.06 2.44
CA SER A 237 -6.57 -12.64 1.56
C SER A 237 -6.82 -14.12 1.81
N LYS A 238 -5.98 -14.76 2.64
CA LYS A 238 -6.08 -16.19 3.00
C LYS A 238 -6.04 -17.11 1.77
N GLU A 239 -5.30 -16.72 0.73
CA GLU A 239 -5.15 -17.48 -0.50
C GLU A 239 -3.76 -18.15 -0.55
N PRO A 240 -3.67 -19.48 -0.37
CA PRO A 240 -2.38 -20.16 -0.37
C PRO A 240 -1.74 -20.16 -1.78
N LEU A 241 -0.41 -20.31 -1.84
CA LEU A 241 0.34 -20.30 -3.10
C LEU A 241 -0.07 -21.44 -4.04
N LYS A 242 -0.60 -22.55 -3.52
CA LYS A 242 -1.13 -23.66 -4.33
C LYS A 242 -2.24 -23.23 -5.30
N THR A 243 -2.99 -22.16 -5.00
CA THR A 243 -4.05 -21.65 -5.89
C THR A 243 -3.57 -20.59 -6.89
N LEU A 244 -2.26 -20.32 -6.96
CA LEU A 244 -1.69 -19.26 -7.78
C LEU A 244 -1.93 -19.49 -9.28
N GLY A 245 -1.84 -20.73 -9.76
CA GLY A 245 -2.12 -21.06 -11.17
C GLY A 245 -3.54 -20.68 -11.57
N ARG A 246 -4.54 -21.07 -10.78
CA ARG A 246 -5.95 -20.69 -10.99
C ARG A 246 -6.15 -19.17 -10.93
N ALA A 247 -5.47 -18.48 -10.00
CA ALA A 247 -5.55 -17.03 -9.89
C ALA A 247 -5.00 -16.33 -11.14
N ARG A 248 -3.90 -16.84 -11.74
CA ARG A 248 -3.35 -16.31 -13.01
C ARG A 248 -4.30 -16.53 -14.19
N SER A 249 -4.94 -17.70 -14.29
CA SER A 249 -5.96 -17.92 -15.32
C SER A 249 -7.11 -16.93 -15.18
N LYS A 250 -7.58 -16.66 -13.95
CA LYS A 250 -8.61 -15.65 -13.70
C LYS A 250 -8.13 -14.24 -14.06
N ASP A 251 -6.88 -13.91 -13.74
CA ASP A 251 -6.28 -12.61 -14.05
C ASP A 251 -6.30 -12.32 -15.56
N ASN A 252 -5.99 -13.32 -16.40
CA ASN A 252 -6.11 -13.21 -17.85
C ASN A 252 -7.56 -12.98 -18.33
N VAL A 253 -8.54 -13.67 -17.72
CA VAL A 253 -9.96 -13.44 -18.02
C VAL A 253 -10.38 -12.01 -17.64
N LEU A 254 -9.92 -11.54 -16.47
CA LEU A 254 -10.16 -10.17 -16.03
C LEU A 254 -9.50 -9.15 -16.95
N LEU A 255 -8.31 -9.43 -17.48
CA LEU A 255 -7.65 -8.58 -18.49
C LEU A 255 -8.52 -8.46 -19.75
N VAL A 256 -8.98 -9.58 -20.31
CA VAL A 256 -9.85 -9.57 -21.50
C VAL A 256 -11.15 -8.81 -21.22
N ALA A 257 -11.79 -9.05 -20.08
CA ALA A 257 -12.98 -8.32 -19.67
C ALA A 257 -12.71 -6.82 -19.52
N HIS A 258 -11.54 -6.46 -18.97
CA HIS A 258 -11.14 -5.07 -18.78
C HIS A 258 -10.93 -4.34 -20.11
N LEU A 259 -10.19 -4.95 -21.05
CA LEU A 259 -9.96 -4.41 -22.39
C LEU A 259 -11.26 -4.33 -23.19
N GLY A 260 -12.12 -5.36 -23.10
CA GLY A 260 -13.43 -5.37 -23.73
C GLY A 260 -14.33 -4.23 -23.23
N LEU A 261 -14.36 -3.99 -21.91
CA LEU A 261 -15.10 -2.86 -21.34
C LEU A 261 -14.52 -1.51 -21.80
N GLN A 262 -13.19 -1.36 -21.85
CA GLN A 262 -12.56 -0.14 -22.34
C GLN A 262 -12.92 0.13 -23.81
N ALA A 263 -12.84 -0.88 -24.66
CA ALA A 263 -13.23 -0.78 -26.07
C ALA A 263 -14.71 -0.41 -26.22
N ALA A 264 -15.60 -1.03 -25.43
CA ALA A 264 -17.03 -0.74 -25.44
C ALA A 264 -17.33 0.71 -25.01
N LEU A 265 -16.68 1.19 -23.94
CA LEU A 265 -16.86 2.57 -23.46
C LEU A 265 -16.32 3.60 -24.47
N LEU A 266 -15.15 3.37 -25.05
CA LEU A 266 -14.59 4.24 -26.08
C LEU A 266 -15.47 4.24 -27.34
N GLY A 267 -15.97 3.07 -27.74
CA GLY A 267 -16.92 2.94 -28.85
C GLY A 267 -18.23 3.66 -28.60
N LEU A 268 -18.76 3.59 -27.37
CA LEU A 268 -19.97 4.32 -26.97
C LEU A 268 -19.76 5.83 -27.02
N VAL A 269 -18.64 6.34 -26.48
CA VAL A 269 -18.31 7.77 -26.55
C VAL A 269 -18.18 8.22 -28.00
N TRP A 270 -17.47 7.46 -28.83
CA TRP A 270 -17.33 7.76 -30.26
C TRP A 270 -18.69 7.80 -30.98
N TRP A 271 -19.57 6.83 -30.71
CA TRP A 271 -20.92 6.79 -31.26
C TRP A 271 -21.77 8.00 -30.83
N ILE A 272 -21.72 8.39 -29.56
CA ILE A 272 -22.45 9.56 -29.04
C ILE A 272 -22.01 10.83 -29.77
N PHE A 273 -20.71 11.08 -29.86
CA PHE A 273 -20.19 12.28 -30.55
C PHE A 273 -20.54 12.28 -32.03
N LYS A 274 -20.37 11.14 -32.71
CA LYS A 274 -20.75 10.97 -34.11
C LYS A 274 -22.23 11.29 -34.34
N SER A 275 -23.09 10.86 -33.41
CA SER A 275 -24.54 11.08 -33.48
C SER A 275 -24.93 12.53 -33.22
N ILE A 276 -24.33 13.17 -32.21
CA ILE A 276 -24.58 14.58 -31.88
C ILE A 276 -24.13 15.51 -33.02
N LEU A 277 -22.98 15.22 -33.65
CA LEU A 277 -22.41 16.04 -34.71
C LEU A 277 -23.01 15.77 -36.10
N GLY A 278 -23.89 14.77 -36.25
CA GLY A 278 -24.40 14.34 -37.56
C GLY A 278 -23.30 13.90 -38.53
N ALA A 279 -22.15 13.48 -38.00
CA ALA A 279 -20.92 13.27 -38.75
C ALA A 279 -20.73 11.80 -39.17
N THR A 280 -19.74 11.51 -40.00
CA THR A 280 -19.35 10.14 -40.32
C THR A 280 -18.42 9.57 -39.24
N TRP A 281 -18.28 8.24 -39.22
CA TRP A 281 -17.32 7.58 -38.32
C TRP A 281 -15.88 8.05 -38.60
N THR A 282 -15.50 8.15 -39.88
CA THR A 282 -14.15 8.55 -40.27
C THR A 282 -13.82 9.98 -39.85
N SER A 283 -14.76 10.93 -39.98
CA SER A 283 -14.50 12.32 -39.59
C SER A 283 -14.40 12.53 -38.08
N THR A 284 -14.92 11.61 -37.26
CA THR A 284 -14.87 11.66 -35.80
C THR A 284 -13.85 10.70 -35.19
N GLY A 285 -13.03 10.02 -36.00
CA GLY A 285 -12.10 8.98 -35.55
C GLY A 285 -11.09 9.43 -34.49
N MET A 286 -10.70 10.71 -34.49
CA MET A 286 -9.77 11.28 -33.49
C MET A 286 -10.35 11.37 -32.07
N ILE A 287 -11.66 11.21 -31.90
CA ILE A 287 -12.30 11.27 -30.59
C ILE A 287 -11.83 10.11 -29.70
N VAL A 288 -11.65 8.92 -30.26
CA VAL A 288 -11.18 7.74 -29.51
C VAL A 288 -9.81 7.97 -28.87
N PRO A 289 -8.73 8.32 -29.62
CA PRO A 289 -7.42 8.56 -29.00
C PRO A 289 -7.42 9.76 -28.07
N ILE A 290 -8.16 10.83 -28.36
CA ILE A 290 -8.27 12.00 -27.45
C ILE A 290 -8.90 11.59 -26.12
N VAL A 291 -10.04 10.89 -26.16
CA VAL A 291 -10.75 10.43 -24.96
C VAL A 291 -9.89 9.44 -24.18
N TYR A 292 -9.21 8.52 -24.86
CA TYR A 292 -8.27 7.60 -24.22
C TYR A 292 -7.14 8.33 -23.50
N LEU A 293 -6.53 9.34 -24.13
CA LEU A 293 -5.48 10.16 -23.51
C LEU A 293 -6.01 10.94 -22.29
N LEU A 294 -7.22 11.51 -22.36
CA LEU A 294 -7.82 12.20 -21.21
C LEU A 294 -8.09 11.25 -20.05
N PHE A 295 -8.66 10.07 -20.31
CA PHE A 295 -8.93 9.07 -19.27
C PHE A 295 -7.65 8.42 -18.73
N SER A 296 -6.57 8.35 -19.51
CA SER A 296 -5.29 7.84 -19.04
C SER A 296 -4.57 8.83 -18.11
N GLN A 297 -4.94 10.11 -18.12
CA GLN A 297 -4.49 11.12 -17.16
C GLN A 297 -5.31 11.13 -15.86
N LEU A 298 -6.60 10.75 -15.93
CA LEU A 298 -7.44 10.46 -14.78
C LEU A 298 -7.07 9.10 -14.13
#